data_AF-A0A1M3BFZ7-F1
#
_entry.id   AF-A0A1M3BFZ7-F1
#
_cell.length_a   1.000
_cell.length_b   1.000
_cell.length_c   1.000
_cell.angle_alpha   90.00
_cell.angle_beta   90.00
_cell.angle_gamma   90.00
#
_symmetry.space_group_name_H-M   'P 1'
#
loop_
_entity.id
_entity.type
_entity.pdbx_description
1 polymer ?
#
loop_
_entity_poly.entity_id
_entity_poly.type
_entity_poly.pdbx_seq_one_letter_code
_entity_poly.pdbx_strand_id
1 'polypeptide(L)'
;RRSIGATRNPASEAAILAAAEAVLVENGIGGFSIEAVARRARAGKPTIYRWWPSQAALLLDVYHSRKRVSFVFPDKGNVRDDLRAYLSSLLVTWREGTSGAVFRSVLAKAQGEPEALAALCAYMAERRRESGGIVARAQVRGQVRAEVRPEL
;
A
#
# COMPACT_ATOMS: atom_id res chain seq x y z
N ARG A 1 11.37 -12.44 -30.40
CA ARG A 1 10.62 -12.36 -29.13
C ARG A 1 10.34 -10.88 -28.85
N ARG A 2 9.09 -10.43 -29.02
CA ARG A 2 8.72 -9.02 -28.83
C ARG A 2 8.85 -8.67 -27.35
N SER A 3 9.69 -7.68 -27.06
CA SER A 3 9.79 -7.02 -25.77
C SER A 3 8.41 -6.51 -25.37
N ILE A 4 7.82 -7.13 -24.35
CA ILE A 4 6.65 -6.60 -23.67
C ILE A 4 7.16 -5.40 -22.86
N GLY A 5 7.10 -4.21 -23.46
CA GLY A 5 7.43 -2.96 -22.78
C GLY A 5 6.51 -2.76 -21.58
N ALA A 6 7.04 -2.15 -20.51
CA ALA A 6 6.41 -1.58 -19.29
C ALA A 6 5.33 -2.38 -18.52
N THR A 7 4.78 -3.45 -19.09
CA THR A 7 3.68 -4.22 -18.53
C THR A 7 4.26 -5.30 -17.63
N ARG A 8 3.80 -5.35 -16.38
CA ARG A 8 4.20 -6.38 -15.44
C ARG A 8 3.73 -7.74 -15.96
N ASN A 9 4.62 -8.72 -16.04
CA ASN A 9 4.17 -10.10 -16.23
C ASN A 9 3.48 -10.52 -14.92
N PRO A 10 2.17 -10.87 -14.92
CA PRO A 10 1.44 -11.14 -13.69
C PRO A 10 2.07 -12.25 -12.83
N ALA A 11 2.63 -13.29 -13.47
CA ALA A 11 3.26 -14.39 -12.75
C ALA A 11 4.55 -13.95 -12.04
N SER A 12 5.37 -13.14 -12.72
CA SER A 12 6.60 -12.60 -12.13
C SER A 12 6.30 -11.56 -11.06
N GLU A 13 5.29 -10.73 -11.25
CA GLU A 13 4.83 -9.78 -10.25
C GLU A 13 4.37 -10.48 -8.98
N ALA A 14 3.48 -11.47 -9.10
CA ALA A 14 3.02 -12.28 -7.99
C ALA A 14 4.17 -12.99 -7.26
N ALA A 15 5.13 -13.55 -8.00
CA ALA A 15 6.31 -14.20 -7.42
C ALA A 15 7.19 -13.22 -6.63
N ILE A 16 7.39 -12.00 -7.14
CA ILE A 16 8.19 -10.98 -6.45
C ILE A 16 7.46 -10.46 -5.21
N LEU A 17 6.15 -10.22 -5.28
CA LEU A 17 5.36 -9.79 -4.13
C LEU A 17 5.32 -10.88 -3.04
N ALA A 18 5.13 -12.14 -3.41
CA ALA A 18 5.16 -13.26 -2.46
C ALA A 18 6.55 -13.43 -1.82
N ALA A 19 7.63 -13.26 -2.60
CA ALA A 19 8.98 -13.28 -2.07
C ALA A 19 9.25 -12.11 -1.11
N ALA A 20 8.79 -10.91 -1.45
CA ALA A 20 8.92 -9.73 -0.60
C ALA A 20 8.15 -9.90 0.73
N GLU A 21 6.93 -10.41 0.66
CA GLU A 21 6.14 -10.76 1.84
C GLU A 21 6.87 -11.78 2.72
N ALA A 22 7.39 -12.86 2.15
CA ALA A 22 8.11 -13.87 2.91
C ALA A 22 9.37 -13.31 3.57
N VAL A 23 10.16 -12.48 2.86
CA VAL A 23 11.33 -11.81 3.46
C VAL A 23 10.93 -10.92 4.63
N LEU A 24 9.81 -10.20 4.51
CA LEU A 24 9.30 -9.33 5.56
C LEU A 24 8.80 -10.11 6.79
N VAL A 25 8.19 -11.28 6.58
CA VAL A 25 7.73 -12.15 7.67
C VAL A 25 8.90 -12.83 8.37
N GLU A 26 9.87 -13.34 7.61
CA GLU A 26 11.01 -14.09 8.15
C GLU A 26 12.04 -13.18 8.84
N ASN A 27 12.33 -12.01 8.28
CA ASN A 27 13.45 -11.16 8.72
C ASN A 27 13.03 -9.78 9.25
N GLY A 28 11.72 -9.51 9.27
CA GLY A 28 11.19 -8.20 9.64
C GLY A 28 11.60 -7.08 8.68
N ILE A 29 11.27 -5.84 9.06
CA ILE A 29 11.58 -4.67 8.23
C ILE A 29 13.09 -4.38 8.16
N GLY A 30 13.85 -4.70 9.22
CA GLY A 30 15.30 -4.46 9.27
C GLY A 30 16.10 -5.38 8.33
N GLY A 31 15.62 -6.59 8.09
CA GLY A 31 16.23 -7.55 7.15
C GLY A 31 15.67 -7.47 5.72
N PHE A 32 14.77 -6.53 5.43
CA PHE A 32 14.17 -6.40 4.11
C PHE A 32 15.09 -5.65 3.15
N SER A 33 15.43 -6.29 2.02
CA SER A 33 16.22 -5.67 0.94
C SER A 33 15.80 -6.18 -0.43
N ILE A 34 16.02 -5.37 -1.48
CA ILE A 34 15.76 -5.78 -2.87
C ILE A 34 16.61 -7.00 -3.26
N GLU A 35 17.83 -7.12 -2.73
CA GLU A 35 18.71 -8.26 -2.92
C GLU A 35 18.10 -9.55 -2.35
N ALA A 36 17.57 -9.49 -1.12
CA ALA A 36 16.92 -10.63 -0.49
C ALA A 36 15.68 -11.07 -1.28
N VAL A 37 14.88 -10.11 -1.76
CA VAL A 37 13.72 -10.37 -2.61
C VAL A 37 14.14 -10.96 -3.96
N ALA A 38 15.11 -10.37 -4.64
CA ALA A 38 15.63 -10.85 -5.93
C ALA A 38 16.10 -12.30 -5.84
N ARG A 39 16.89 -12.62 -4.81
CA ARG A 39 17.38 -13.97 -4.55
C ARG A 39 16.24 -14.95 -4.33
N ARG A 40 15.23 -14.58 -3.53
CA ARG A 40 14.09 -15.46 -3.23
C ARG A 40 13.14 -15.64 -4.41
N ALA A 41 12.83 -14.56 -5.13
CA ALA A 41 11.97 -14.58 -6.31
C ALA A 41 12.63 -15.18 -7.56
N ARG A 42 13.96 -15.43 -7.51
CA ARG A 42 14.80 -15.77 -8.67
C ARG A 42 14.63 -14.74 -9.80
N ALA A 43 14.50 -13.47 -9.43
CA ALA A 43 14.32 -12.35 -10.34
C ALA A 43 15.58 -11.48 -10.37
N GLY A 44 15.92 -10.92 -11.53
CA GLY A 44 17.01 -9.96 -11.62
C GLY A 44 16.65 -8.64 -10.93
N LYS A 45 17.59 -8.04 -10.18
CA LYS A 45 17.40 -6.70 -9.61
C LYS A 45 16.91 -5.66 -10.64
N PRO A 46 17.43 -5.62 -11.89
CA PRO A 46 16.91 -4.69 -12.91
C PRO A 46 15.43 -4.91 -13.23
N THR A 47 14.94 -6.15 -13.17
CA THR A 47 13.51 -6.46 -13.36
C THR A 47 12.67 -5.89 -12.23
N ILE A 48 13.14 -6.00 -10.98
CA ILE A 48 12.45 -5.44 -9.82
C ILE A 48 12.44 -3.91 -9.89
N TYR A 49 13.59 -3.27 -10.09
CA TYR A 49 13.67 -1.80 -10.15
C TYR A 49 12.84 -1.20 -11.30
N ARG A 50 12.70 -1.92 -12.41
CA ARG A 50 11.84 -1.49 -13.53
C ARG A 50 10.37 -1.38 -13.13
N TRP A 51 9.89 -2.21 -12.19
CA TRP A 51 8.49 -2.22 -11.75
C TRP A 51 8.27 -1.50 -10.41
N TRP A 52 9.31 -1.47 -9.58
CA TRP A 52 9.34 -0.81 -8.27
C TRP A 52 10.62 0.03 -8.20
N PRO A 53 10.56 1.32 -8.56
CA PRO A 53 11.75 2.17 -8.67
C PRO A 53 12.47 2.39 -7.33
N SER A 54 11.81 2.09 -6.21
CA SER A 54 12.40 2.14 -4.87
C SER A 54 11.98 0.95 -4.02
N GLN A 55 12.74 0.65 -2.97
CA GLN A 55 12.34 -0.32 -1.95
C GLN A 55 10.97 0.04 -1.34
N ALA A 56 10.72 1.35 -1.16
CA ALA A 56 9.45 1.85 -0.65
C ALA A 56 8.27 1.52 -1.58
N ALA A 57 8.46 1.60 -2.91
CA ALA A 57 7.42 1.23 -3.87
C ALA A 57 7.02 -0.25 -3.74
N LEU A 58 8.00 -1.15 -3.62
CA LEU A 58 7.71 -2.59 -3.42
C LEU A 58 7.02 -2.85 -2.06
N LEU A 59 7.51 -2.20 -1.01
CA LEU A 59 6.92 -2.32 0.33
C LEU A 59 5.46 -1.83 0.37
N LEU A 60 5.13 -0.76 -0.35
CA LEU A 60 3.77 -0.23 -0.45
C LEU A 60 2.83 -1.18 -1.20
N ASP A 61 3.30 -1.85 -2.26
CA ASP A 61 2.50 -2.86 -2.96
C ASP A 61 2.25 -4.09 -2.07
N VAL A 62 3.25 -4.58 -1.33
CA VAL A 62 3.08 -5.66 -0.34
C VAL A 62 2.14 -5.24 0.79
N TYR A 63 2.24 -4.00 1.25
CA TYR A 63 1.35 -3.46 2.27
C TYR A 63 -0.08 -3.30 1.76
N HIS A 64 -0.28 -2.89 0.50
CA HIS A 64 -1.60 -2.76 -0.10
C HIS A 64 -2.25 -4.13 -0.38
N SER A 65 -1.49 -5.12 -0.84
CA SER A 65 -2.03 -6.48 -1.10
C SER A 65 -2.65 -7.10 0.17
N ARG A 66 -2.00 -6.94 1.33
CA ARG A 66 -2.55 -7.35 2.64
C ARG A 66 -3.83 -6.61 3.01
N LYS A 67 -3.90 -5.32 2.69
CA LYS A 67 -5.06 -4.48 3.00
C LYS A 67 -6.28 -4.81 2.15
N ARG A 68 -6.11 -5.13 0.86
CA ARG A 68 -7.23 -5.51 -0.01
C ARG A 68 -8.03 -6.70 0.52
N VAL A 69 -7.37 -7.58 1.28
CA VAL A 69 -8.02 -8.75 1.92
C VAL A 69 -8.80 -8.35 3.19
N SER A 70 -8.46 -7.23 3.83
CA SER A 70 -8.94 -6.88 5.18
C SER A 70 -9.82 -5.62 5.25
N PHE A 71 -9.80 -4.74 4.25
CA PHE A 71 -10.54 -3.47 4.27
C PHE A 71 -11.80 -3.51 3.41
N VAL A 72 -12.94 -3.78 4.06
CA VAL A 72 -14.25 -3.37 3.55
C VAL A 72 -14.51 -1.94 4.04
N PHE A 73 -14.81 -1.00 3.15
CA PHE A 73 -15.22 0.35 3.55
C PHE A 73 -16.59 0.26 4.22
N PRO A 74 -16.72 0.56 5.52
CA PRO A 74 -17.99 0.40 6.22
C PRO A 74 -19.06 1.31 5.62
N ASP A 75 -20.30 0.81 5.56
CA ASP A 75 -21.48 1.59 5.19
C ASP A 75 -22.63 1.29 6.15
N LYS A 76 -22.45 1.69 7.40
CA LYS A 76 -23.41 1.54 8.50
C LYS A 76 -24.50 2.61 8.47
N GLY A 77 -24.49 3.49 7.47
CA GLY A 77 -25.44 4.59 7.34
C GLY A 77 -25.12 5.82 8.20
N ASN A 78 -24.05 5.80 8.99
CA ASN A 78 -23.60 6.93 9.81
C ASN A 78 -22.10 7.19 9.59
N VAL A 79 -21.76 8.39 9.12
CA VAL A 79 -20.37 8.78 8.79
C VAL A 79 -19.41 8.65 9.97
N ARG A 80 -19.86 8.96 11.19
CA ARG A 80 -19.01 8.87 12.38
C ARG A 80 -18.67 7.42 12.70
N ASP A 81 -19.64 6.53 12.58
CA ASP A 81 -19.45 5.10 12.84
C ASP A 81 -18.64 4.44 11.73
N ASP A 82 -18.84 4.86 10.48
CA ASP A 82 -18.06 4.39 9.34
C ASP A 82 -16.59 4.80 9.45
N LEU A 83 -16.31 6.07 9.76
CA LEU A 83 -14.96 6.56 10.01
C LEU A 83 -14.32 5.88 11.22
N ARG A 84 -15.07 5.69 12.32
CA ARG A 84 -14.57 5.00 13.51
C ARG A 84 -14.18 3.56 13.17
N ALA A 85 -15.04 2.82 12.48
CA ALA A 85 -14.76 1.43 12.10
C ALA A 85 -13.55 1.34 11.15
N TYR A 86 -13.47 2.23 10.17
CA TYR A 86 -12.34 2.32 9.24
C TYR A 86 -11.02 2.60 9.97
N LEU A 87 -10.96 3.63 10.81
CA LEU A 87 -9.77 4.00 11.57
C LEU A 87 -9.38 2.92 12.59
N SER A 88 -10.36 2.30 13.25
CA SER A 88 -10.09 1.22 14.21
C SER A 88 -9.45 0.01 13.53
N SER A 89 -9.95 -0.40 12.36
CA SER A 89 -9.35 -1.47 11.56
C SER A 89 -7.91 -1.14 11.12
N LEU A 90 -7.67 0.12 10.73
CA LEU A 90 -6.33 0.60 10.39
C LEU A 90 -5.37 0.54 11.58
N LEU A 91 -5.79 0.98 12.75
CA LEU A 91 -4.97 0.95 13.96
C LEU A 91 -4.68 -0.48 14.42
N VAL A 92 -5.67 -1.38 14.34
CA VAL A 92 -5.49 -2.83 14.57
C VAL A 92 -4.43 -3.38 13.63
N THR A 93 -4.57 -3.13 12.32
CA THR A 93 -3.61 -3.57 11.28
C THR A 93 -2.21 -3.02 11.52
N TRP A 94 -2.07 -1.82 12.08
CA TRP A 94 -0.76 -1.22 12.37
C TRP A 94 -0.12 -1.76 13.63
N ARG A 95 -0.94 -2.11 14.62
CA ARG A 95 -0.49 -2.70 15.88
C ARG A 95 -0.14 -4.18 15.71
N GLU A 96 -0.87 -4.88 14.86
CA GLU A 96 -0.76 -6.32 14.66
C GLU A 96 0.08 -6.62 13.40
N GLY A 97 1.17 -7.37 13.58
CA GLY A 97 2.06 -7.77 12.48
C GLY A 97 3.04 -6.68 12.02
N THR A 98 3.53 -6.79 10.79
CA THR A 98 4.62 -5.95 10.25
C THR A 98 4.15 -4.68 9.54
N SER A 99 2.85 -4.52 9.29
CA SER A 99 2.27 -3.45 8.48
C SER A 99 2.58 -2.05 9.00
N GLY A 100 2.50 -1.83 10.33
CA GLY A 100 2.86 -0.55 10.93
C GLY A 100 4.36 -0.24 10.80
N ALA A 101 5.22 -1.24 10.95
CA ALA A 101 6.67 -1.11 10.79
C ALA A 101 7.05 -0.80 9.34
N VAL A 102 6.40 -1.45 8.36
CA VAL A 102 6.56 -1.16 6.93
C VAL A 102 6.21 0.30 6.64
N PHE A 103 5.05 0.76 7.09
CA PHE A 103 4.60 2.13 6.79
C PHE A 103 5.53 3.19 7.41
N ARG A 104 6.02 2.98 8.65
CA ARG A 104 7.04 3.85 9.26
C ARG A 104 8.35 3.86 8.49
N SER A 105 8.81 2.71 7.99
CA SER A 105 10.02 2.63 7.17
C SER A 105 9.87 3.40 5.86
N VAL A 106 8.72 3.28 5.19
CA VAL A 106 8.42 4.05 3.98
C VAL A 106 8.44 5.57 4.27
N LEU A 107 7.81 6.00 5.37
CA LEU A 107 7.81 7.41 5.78
C LEU A 107 9.21 7.95 6.04
N ALA A 108 10.06 7.15 6.71
CA ALA A 108 11.45 7.53 6.96
C ALA A 108 12.24 7.68 5.66
N LYS A 109 12.09 6.73 4.73
CA LYS A 109 12.75 6.79 3.41
C LYS A 109 12.31 8.00 2.58
N ALA A 110 11.02 8.32 2.60
CA ALA A 110 10.46 9.44 1.85
C ALA A 110 11.03 10.82 2.27
N GLN A 111 11.70 10.92 3.42
CA GLN A 111 12.36 12.17 3.85
C GLN A 111 13.64 12.48 3.04
N GLY A 112 14.29 11.47 2.46
CA GLY A 112 15.57 11.62 1.76
C GLY A 112 15.67 10.95 0.39
N GLU A 113 14.71 10.09 0.03
CA GLU A 113 14.68 9.36 -1.24
C GLU A 113 13.51 9.89 -2.11
N PRO A 114 13.76 10.65 -3.19
CA PRO A 114 12.71 11.20 -4.05
C PRO A 114 11.77 10.14 -4.64
N GLU A 115 12.29 8.98 -5.03
CA GLU A 115 11.50 7.87 -5.56
C GLU A 115 10.62 7.22 -4.47
N ALA A 116 11.04 7.25 -3.21
CA ALA A 116 10.22 6.79 -2.08
C ALA A 116 9.11 7.79 -1.78
N LEU A 117 9.40 9.09 -1.83
CA LEU A 117 8.39 10.14 -1.70
C LEU A 117 7.34 10.04 -2.81
N ALA A 118 7.77 9.89 -4.06
CA ALA A 118 6.86 9.71 -5.19
C ALA A 118 5.95 8.49 -5.01
N ALA A 119 6.51 7.35 -4.59
CA ALA A 119 5.74 6.14 -4.31
C ALA A 119 4.73 6.34 -3.18
N LEU A 120 5.13 7.00 -2.08
CA LEU A 120 4.24 7.33 -0.97
C LEU A 120 3.10 8.27 -1.41
N CYS A 121 3.41 9.32 -2.19
CA CYS A 121 2.42 10.25 -2.72
C CYS A 121 1.39 9.54 -3.61
N ALA A 122 1.84 8.66 -4.51
CA ALA A 122 0.96 7.85 -5.35
C ALA A 122 0.05 6.94 -4.52
N TYR A 123 0.61 6.23 -3.54
CA TYR A 123 -0.16 5.40 -2.61
C TYR A 123 -1.18 6.23 -1.82
N MET A 124 -0.80 7.40 -1.30
CA MET A 124 -1.71 8.26 -0.53
C MET A 124 -2.84 8.81 -1.39
N ALA A 125 -2.55 9.17 -2.65
CA ALA A 125 -3.59 9.59 -3.60
C ALA A 125 -4.61 8.46 -3.83
N GLU A 126 -4.15 7.23 -4.07
CA GLU A 126 -5.04 6.06 -4.20
C GLU A 126 -5.91 5.88 -2.95
N ARG A 127 -5.28 5.88 -1.77
CA ARG A 127 -5.97 5.69 -0.50
C ARG A 127 -7.03 6.75 -0.22
N ARG A 128 -6.77 8.01 -0.59
CA ARG A 128 -7.75 9.09 -0.45
C ARG A 128 -8.94 8.89 -1.36
N ARG A 129 -8.73 8.45 -2.61
CA ARG A 129 -9.83 8.09 -3.52
C ARG A 129 -10.68 6.97 -2.94
N GLU A 130 -10.05 5.91 -2.44
CA GLU A 130 -10.76 4.77 -1.87
C GLU A 130 -11.54 5.15 -0.59
N SER A 131 -10.92 5.88 0.35
CA SER A 131 -11.60 6.29 1.60
C SER A 131 -12.61 7.42 1.40
N GLY A 132 -12.45 8.24 0.36
CA GLY A 132 -13.39 9.30 0.02
C GLY A 132 -14.80 8.79 -0.24
N GLY A 133 -14.96 7.51 -0.63
CA GLY A 133 -16.26 6.87 -0.73
C GLY A 133 -17.11 6.95 0.55
N ILE A 134 -16.50 6.95 1.75
CA ILE A 134 -17.22 7.12 3.02
C ILE A 134 -17.83 8.53 3.09
N VAL A 135 -17.06 9.55 2.74
CA VAL A 135 -17.49 10.96 2.77
C VAL A 135 -18.54 11.22 1.69
N ALA A 136 -18.34 10.70 0.47
CA ALA A 136 -19.29 10.83 -0.62
C ALA A 136 -20.67 10.23 -0.26
N ARG A 137 -20.70 9.03 0.35
CA ARG A 137 -21.97 8.44 0.84
C ARG A 137 -22.61 9.27 1.94
N ALA A 138 -21.81 9.85 2.84
CA ALA A 138 -22.30 10.72 3.89
C ALA A 138 -22.92 12.03 3.35
N GLN A 139 -22.37 12.58 2.27
CA GLN A 139 -22.94 13.75 1.59
C GLN A 139 -24.31 13.44 0.96
N VAL A 140 -24.45 12.29 0.31
CA VAL A 140 -25.75 11.83 -0.22
C VAL A 140 -26.81 11.72 0.89
N ARG A 141 -26.40 11.35 2.11
CA ARG A 141 -27.26 11.28 3.30
C ARG A 141 -27.47 12.62 4.01
N GLY A 142 -26.87 13.72 3.54
CA GLY A 142 -26.93 15.03 4.20
C GLY A 142 -26.15 15.12 5.53
N GLN A 143 -25.27 14.15 5.82
CA GLN A 143 -24.49 14.11 7.08
C GLN A 143 -23.19 14.92 7.00
N VAL A 144 -22.71 15.21 5.79
CA VAL A 144 -21.54 16.03 5.52
C VAL A 144 -21.94 17.08 4.49
N ARG A 145 -21.42 18.31 4.65
CA ARG A 145 -21.71 19.41 3.73
C ARG A 145 -21.13 19.16 2.34
N ALA A 146 -21.83 19.61 1.30
CA ALA A 146 -21.51 19.28 -0.09
C ALA A 146 -20.16 19.87 -0.57
N GLU A 147 -19.69 20.94 0.05
CA GLU A 147 -18.42 21.61 -0.27
C GLU A 147 -17.19 20.87 0.27
N VAL A 148 -17.35 19.88 1.16
CA VAL A 148 -16.25 19.06 1.64
C VAL A 148 -15.79 18.15 0.51
N ARG A 149 -14.51 18.22 0.16
CA ARG A 149 -13.92 17.29 -0.82
C ARG A 149 -13.85 15.89 -0.21
N PRO A 150 -14.39 14.83 -0.85
CA PRO A 150 -14.30 13.48 -0.30
C PRO A 150 -12.87 12.96 -0.13
N GLU A 151 -11.96 13.36 -1.02
CA GLU A 151 -10.59 12.85 -1.10
C GLU A 151 -9.55 13.72 -0.36
N LEU A 152 -9.89 14.36 0.77
CA LEU A 152 -8.96 15.18 1.58
C LEU A 152 -7.56 14.58 1.73
#